data_AF-A0A949Z143-F1
#
_entry.id   AF-A0A949Z143-F1
#
_cell.length_a   1.000
_cell.length_b   1.000
_cell.length_c   1.000
_cell.angle_alpha   90.00
_cell.angle_beta   90.00
_cell.angle_gamma   90.00
#
_symmetry.space_group_name_H-M   'P 1'
#
loop_
_entity.id
_entity.type
_entity.pdbx_description
1 polymer ?
#
loop_
_entity_poly.entity_id
_entity_poly.type
_entity_poly.pdbx_seq_one_letter_code
_entity_poly.pdbx_strand_id
1 'polypeptide(L)'
;MVFLVVYLWFLVWIGDALEHAWGAFRVTLFYFLGMVGVTIAAFFFGGTGVSAFALNSSLFFAFATLYPDVQIYVLFILPLKVKWLAYFTLAMLLIQLFGGPLSSKLAILVSFLNYFVFFGPAAYANIRDRTATDIRRRKFDKASGEGTLHRCVVCKRTEKDNPDLDFRVSRNGEEYCLDHLPK
;
A
#
# COMPACT_ATOMS: atom_id res chain seq x y z
N MET A 1 -4.70 34.28 -3.34
CA MET A 1 -5.88 33.66 -3.99
C MET A 1 -5.51 32.42 -4.80
N VAL A 2 -4.52 32.47 -5.70
CA VAL A 2 -4.08 31.32 -6.52
C VAL A 2 -3.70 30.08 -5.67
N PHE A 3 -2.91 30.24 -4.60
CA PHE A 3 -2.53 29.12 -3.73
C PHE A 3 -3.72 28.42 -3.05
N LEU A 4 -4.78 29.16 -2.71
CA LEU A 4 -5.98 28.59 -2.10
C LEU A 4 -6.76 27.74 -3.11
N VAL A 5 -6.86 28.20 -4.35
CA VAL A 5 -7.49 27.43 -5.44
C VAL A 5 -6.70 26.15 -5.73
N VAL A 6 -5.37 26.25 -5.82
CA VAL A 6 -4.49 25.08 -6.00
C VAL A 6 -4.63 24.09 -4.84
N TYR A 7 -4.70 24.59 -3.60
CA TYR A 7 -4.90 23.76 -2.42
C TYR A 7 -6.24 23.02 -2.43
N LEU A 8 -7.34 23.71 -2.73
CA LEU A 8 -8.66 23.10 -2.82
C LEU A 8 -8.73 22.07 -3.96
N TRP A 9 -8.16 22.38 -5.12
CA TRP A 9 -8.07 21.44 -6.23
C TRP A 9 -7.29 20.18 -5.84
N PHE A 10 -6.18 20.35 -5.12
CA PHE A 10 -5.40 19.23 -4.59
C PHE A 10 -6.18 18.36 -3.60
N LEU A 11 -6.98 18.97 -2.72
CA LEU A 11 -7.83 18.24 -1.78
C LEU A 11 -8.93 17.44 -2.49
N VAL A 12 -9.57 18.02 -3.51
CA VAL A 12 -10.57 17.31 -4.33
C VAL A 12 -9.91 16.14 -5.06
N TRP A 13 -8.75 16.36 -5.68
CA TRP A 13 -8.00 15.31 -6.36
C TRP A 13 -7.61 14.15 -5.43
N ILE A 14 -7.18 14.45 -4.21
CA ILE A 14 -6.94 13.42 -3.18
C ILE A 14 -8.23 12.70 -2.82
N GLY A 15 -9.33 13.43 -2.63
CA GLY A 15 -10.64 12.87 -2.32
C GLY A 15 -11.10 11.85 -3.36
N ASP A 16 -11.04 12.24 -4.63
CA ASP A 16 -11.38 11.37 -5.76
C ASP A 16 -10.48 10.14 -5.79
N ALA A 17 -9.17 10.30 -5.60
CA ALA A 17 -8.23 9.19 -5.59
C ALA A 17 -8.49 8.20 -4.43
N LEU A 18 -8.92 8.70 -3.27
CA LEU A 18 -9.35 7.87 -2.14
C LEU A 18 -10.65 7.15 -2.44
N GLU A 19 -11.63 7.83 -3.04
CA GLU A 19 -12.92 7.24 -3.37
C GLU A 19 -12.78 6.11 -4.39
N HIS A 20 -11.91 6.26 -5.39
CA HIS A 20 -11.60 5.19 -6.34
C HIS A 20 -10.90 3.99 -5.68
N ALA A 21 -10.04 4.23 -4.68
CA ALA A 21 -9.31 3.15 -4.02
C ALA A 21 -10.16 2.39 -2.99
N TRP A 22 -11.03 3.09 -2.26
CA TRP A 22 -11.71 2.57 -1.07
C TRP A 22 -13.23 2.50 -1.17
N GLY A 23 -13.83 3.17 -2.16
CA GLY A 23 -15.27 3.32 -2.33
C GLY A 23 -15.86 4.50 -1.55
N ALA A 24 -16.86 5.12 -2.15
CA ALA A 24 -17.56 6.32 -1.67
C ALA A 24 -17.98 6.24 -0.20
N PHE A 25 -18.58 5.13 0.21
CA PHE A 25 -19.13 4.97 1.55
C PHE A 25 -18.06 5.07 2.64
N ARG A 26 -16.89 4.45 2.44
CA ARG A 26 -15.81 4.45 3.43
C ARG A 26 -15.17 5.83 3.58
N VAL A 27 -15.00 6.53 2.46
CA VAL A 27 -14.48 7.89 2.43
C VAL A 27 -15.44 8.84 3.14
N THR A 28 -16.75 8.74 2.86
CA THR A 28 -17.77 9.54 3.55
C THR A 28 -17.76 9.29 5.07
N LEU A 29 -17.67 8.03 5.49
CA LEU A 29 -17.60 7.69 6.91
C LEU A 29 -16.32 8.22 7.58
N PHE A 30 -15.18 8.20 6.88
CA PHE A 30 -13.92 8.80 7.32
C PHE A 30 -14.03 10.31 7.53
N TYR A 31 -14.62 11.03 6.57
CA TYR A 31 -14.88 12.47 6.71
C TYR A 31 -15.84 12.77 7.86
N PHE A 32 -16.90 11.98 8.02
CA PHE A 32 -17.89 12.16 9.08
C PHE A 32 -17.28 11.96 10.48
N LEU A 33 -16.52 10.87 10.67
CA LEU A 33 -15.80 10.61 11.92
C LEU A 33 -14.76 11.70 12.21
N GLY A 34 -14.04 12.16 11.18
CA GLY A 34 -13.11 13.27 11.30
C GLY A 34 -13.80 14.57 11.75
N MET A 35 -14.94 14.90 11.14
CA MET A 35 -15.72 16.09 11.46
C MET A 35 -16.25 16.03 12.90
N VAL A 36 -16.76 14.88 13.35
CA VAL A 36 -17.20 14.67 14.73
C VAL A 36 -16.04 14.82 15.71
N GLY A 37 -14.89 14.18 15.46
CA GLY A 37 -13.71 14.25 16.32
C GLY A 37 -13.16 15.68 16.45
N VAL A 38 -13.10 16.40 15.34
CA VAL A 38 -12.71 17.81 15.29
C VAL A 38 -13.70 18.68 16.08
N THR A 39 -15.00 18.45 15.92
CA THR A 39 -16.04 19.22 16.61
C THR A 39 -15.93 19.04 18.12
N ILE A 40 -15.77 17.80 18.59
CA ILE A 40 -15.56 17.49 20.01
C ILE A 40 -14.31 18.21 20.52
N ALA A 41 -13.18 18.10 19.82
CA ALA A 41 -11.95 18.76 20.22
C ALA A 41 -12.08 20.31 20.23
N ALA A 42 -12.83 20.89 19.29
CA ALA A 42 -13.11 22.32 19.26
C ALA A 42 -13.94 22.78 20.46
N PHE A 43 -14.91 21.97 20.92
CA PHE A 43 -15.73 22.26 22.10
C PHE A 43 -14.90 22.32 23.39
N PHE A 44 -13.93 21.42 23.57
CA PHE A 44 -13.10 21.39 24.79
C PHE A 44 -12.03 22.50 24.83
N PHE A 45 -11.57 23.00 23.67
CA PHE A 45 -10.40 23.90 23.58
C PHE A 45 -10.71 25.28 22.98
N GLY A 46 -11.98 25.64 22.86
CA GLY A 46 -12.39 27.01 22.51
C GLY A 46 -12.19 27.37 21.04
N GLY A 47 -12.38 26.43 20.12
CA GLY A 47 -12.49 26.69 18.66
C GLY A 47 -11.22 27.17 17.93
N THR A 48 -10.12 27.41 18.64
CA THR A 48 -8.90 27.99 18.07
C THR A 48 -7.93 26.90 17.60
N GLY A 49 -8.08 26.48 16.34
CA GLY A 49 -6.97 25.84 15.60
C GLY A 49 -7.05 24.33 15.35
N VAL A 50 -8.13 23.64 15.72
CA VAL A 50 -8.23 22.17 15.58
C VAL A 50 -8.92 21.71 14.28
N SER A 51 -9.48 22.61 13.47
CA SER A 51 -10.52 22.18 12.50
C SER A 51 -10.03 21.63 11.16
N ALA A 52 -9.46 22.48 10.30
CA ALA A 52 -9.14 22.06 8.93
C ALA A 52 -7.81 21.30 8.86
N PHE A 53 -6.80 21.73 9.63
CA PHE A 53 -5.46 21.18 9.52
C PHE A 53 -5.37 19.71 9.98
N ALA A 54 -6.11 19.35 11.03
CA ALA A 54 -6.13 17.99 11.55
C ALA A 54 -6.74 17.01 10.54
N LEU A 55 -7.90 17.37 10.00
CA LEU A 55 -8.63 16.53 9.04
C LEU A 55 -7.85 16.41 7.71
N ASN A 56 -7.27 17.51 7.23
CA ASN A 56 -6.46 17.49 6.02
C ASN A 56 -5.14 16.72 6.21
N SER A 57 -4.56 16.73 7.42
CA SER A 57 -3.39 15.91 7.74
C SER A 57 -3.74 14.42 7.76
N SER A 58 -4.84 14.02 8.39
CA SER A 58 -5.26 12.61 8.39
C SER A 58 -5.59 12.11 6.99
N LEU A 59 -6.24 12.96 6.17
CA LEU A 59 -6.51 12.69 4.76
C LEU A 59 -5.23 12.51 3.95
N PHE A 60 -4.24 13.38 4.18
CA PHE A 60 -2.96 13.29 3.51
C PHE A 60 -2.20 12.00 3.87
N PHE A 61 -2.21 11.60 5.14
CA PHE A 61 -1.64 10.31 5.56
C PHE A 61 -2.39 9.13 4.94
N ALA A 62 -3.72 9.19 4.87
CA ALA A 62 -4.54 8.18 4.20
C ALA A 62 -4.13 8.03 2.72
N PHE A 63 -3.99 9.15 2.02
CA PHE A 63 -3.52 9.17 0.63
C PHE A 63 -2.11 8.60 0.49
N ALA A 64 -1.19 9.00 1.38
CA ALA A 64 0.20 8.54 1.34
C ALA A 64 0.36 7.02 1.52
N THR A 65 -0.53 6.39 2.27
CA THR A 65 -0.49 4.93 2.48
C THR A 65 -1.02 4.16 1.27
N LEU A 66 -1.97 4.71 0.52
CA LEU A 66 -2.50 4.10 -0.71
C LEU A 66 -1.58 4.31 -1.89
N TYR A 67 -1.04 5.52 -2.01
CA TYR A 67 -0.31 5.98 -3.17
C TYR A 67 1.09 6.50 -2.79
N PRO A 68 1.96 5.69 -2.14
CA PRO A 68 3.25 6.16 -1.64
C PRO A 68 4.23 6.54 -2.77
N ASP A 69 4.09 5.92 -3.95
CA ASP A 69 4.99 6.11 -5.10
C ASP A 69 4.47 7.13 -6.12
N VAL A 70 3.28 7.70 -5.91
CA VAL A 70 2.78 8.81 -6.73
C VAL A 70 3.69 10.02 -6.55
N GLN A 71 3.95 10.71 -7.67
CA GLN A 71 4.81 11.90 -7.72
C GLN A 71 3.95 13.14 -7.86
N ILE A 72 4.10 14.07 -6.91
CA ILE A 72 3.49 15.40 -6.97
C ILE A 72 4.57 16.37 -7.45
N TYR A 73 4.27 17.07 -8.54
CA TYR A 73 5.16 18.11 -9.06
C TYR A 73 4.90 19.41 -8.32
N VAL A 74 5.82 19.78 -7.43
CA VAL A 74 5.74 21.09 -6.77
C VAL A 74 6.09 22.16 -7.81
N LEU A 75 5.13 23.04 -8.10
CA LEU A 75 5.26 24.13 -9.08
C LEU A 75 5.71 23.66 -10.48
N PHE A 76 5.37 22.43 -10.88
CA PHE A 76 5.80 21.83 -12.15
C PHE A 76 7.33 21.65 -12.32
N ILE A 77 8.14 21.89 -11.27
CA ILE A 77 9.61 21.86 -11.35
C ILE A 77 10.21 20.65 -10.64
N LEU A 78 9.76 20.32 -9.42
CA LEU A 78 10.38 19.28 -8.61
C LEU A 78 9.43 18.10 -8.35
N PRO A 79 9.70 16.89 -8.88
CA PRO A 79 8.89 15.70 -8.61
C PRO A 79 9.21 15.16 -7.21
N LEU A 80 8.27 15.32 -6.28
CA LEU A 80 8.37 14.74 -4.94
C LEU A 80 7.43 13.53 -4.82
N LYS A 81 7.98 12.39 -4.40
CA LYS A 81 7.15 11.23 -4.06
C LYS A 81 6.37 11.52 -2.78
N VAL A 82 5.10 11.14 -2.75
CA VAL A 82 4.19 11.38 -1.62
C VAL A 82 4.74 10.82 -0.30
N LYS A 83 5.43 9.67 -0.33
CA LYS A 83 6.06 9.09 0.87
C LYS A 83 7.04 10.03 1.57
N TRP A 84 7.82 10.81 0.82
CA TRP A 84 8.77 11.76 1.41
C TRP A 84 8.05 12.94 2.07
N LEU A 85 7.00 13.43 1.41
CA LEU A 85 6.14 14.47 1.97
C LEU A 85 5.45 13.99 3.25
N ALA A 86 4.97 12.74 3.27
CA ALA A 86 4.37 12.14 4.45
C ALA A 86 5.36 12.03 5.62
N TYR A 87 6.60 11.60 5.39
CA TYR A 87 7.64 11.59 6.44
C TYR A 87 7.97 12.99 6.94
N PHE A 88 8.02 13.98 6.04
CA PHE A 88 8.25 15.38 6.42
C PHE A 88 7.10 15.94 7.28
N THR A 89 5.85 15.72 6.86
CA THR A 89 4.67 16.10 7.64
C THR A 89 4.68 15.40 8.99
N LEU A 90 4.97 14.09 9.03
CA LEU A 90 5.07 13.31 10.27
C LEU A 90 6.13 13.91 11.21
N ALA A 91 7.32 14.24 10.71
CA ALA A 91 8.38 14.85 11.50
C ALA A 91 7.95 16.22 12.07
N MET A 92 7.30 17.06 11.26
CA MET A 92 6.75 18.34 11.72
C MET A 92 5.69 18.17 12.82
N LEU A 93 4.79 17.19 12.68
CA LEU A 93 3.78 16.91 13.70
C LEU A 93 4.42 16.41 15.00
N LEU A 94 5.45 15.55 14.92
CA LEU A 94 6.17 15.09 16.11
C LEU A 94 6.85 16.25 16.84
N ILE A 95 7.48 17.18 16.12
CA ILE A 95 8.09 18.38 16.72
C ILE A 95 7.01 19.21 17.44
N GLN A 96 5.84 19.42 16.82
CA GLN A 96 4.71 20.10 17.47
C GLN A 96 4.15 19.32 18.66
N LEU A 97 4.22 17.99 18.66
CA LEU A 97 3.73 17.17 19.77
C LEU A 97 4.55 17.41 21.05
N PHE A 98 5.87 17.57 20.92
CA PHE A 98 6.77 17.81 22.05
C PHE A 98 6.80 19.29 22.47
N GLY A 99 6.87 20.22 21.51
CA GLY A 99 7.04 21.67 21.79
C GLY A 99 5.79 22.54 21.69
N GLY A 100 4.66 22.02 21.23
CA GLY A 100 3.45 22.79 20.91
C GLY A 100 2.44 22.93 22.05
N PRO A 101 1.45 23.83 21.89
CA PRO A 101 0.36 24.01 22.85
C PRO A 101 -0.58 22.79 22.89
N LEU A 102 -1.30 22.62 24.00
CA LEU A 102 -2.16 21.45 24.23
C LEU A 102 -3.19 21.22 23.10
N SER A 103 -3.71 22.29 22.50
CA SER A 103 -4.64 22.24 21.36
C SER A 103 -4.02 21.55 20.13
N SER A 104 -2.76 21.85 19.80
CA SER A 104 -2.06 21.22 18.67
C SER A 104 -1.79 19.74 18.91
N LYS A 105 -1.45 19.35 20.16
CA LYS A 105 -1.22 17.95 20.52
C LYS A 105 -2.47 17.09 20.32
N LEU A 106 -3.63 17.63 20.67
CA LEU A 106 -4.90 16.94 20.49
C LEU A 106 -5.34 16.92 19.03
N ALA A 107 -5.12 17.99 18.27
CA ALA A 107 -5.34 17.99 16.83
C ALA A 107 -4.54 16.87 16.14
N ILE A 108 -3.28 16.70 16.54
CA ILE A 108 -2.41 15.61 16.07
C ILE A 108 -2.99 14.25 16.47
N LEU A 109 -3.38 14.07 17.73
CA LEU A 109 -3.98 12.82 18.21
C LEU A 109 -5.27 12.46 17.47
N VAL A 110 -6.18 13.41 17.25
CA VAL A 110 -7.42 13.19 16.49
C VAL A 110 -7.12 12.80 15.04
N SER A 111 -6.12 13.46 14.43
CA SER A 111 -5.69 13.15 13.06
C SER A 111 -5.18 11.71 12.95
N PHE A 112 -4.30 11.31 13.88
CA PHE A 112 -3.80 9.93 13.93
C PHE A 112 -4.89 8.93 14.26
N LEU A 113 -5.79 9.23 15.19
CA LEU A 113 -6.85 8.33 15.59
C LEU A 113 -7.83 8.08 14.43
N ASN A 114 -8.22 9.12 13.69
CA ASN A 114 -9.04 8.97 12.49
C ASN A 114 -8.33 8.11 11.44
N TYR A 115 -7.04 8.36 11.20
CA TYR A 115 -6.21 7.54 10.32
C TYR A 115 -6.15 6.07 10.78
N PHE A 116 -5.86 5.81 12.06
CA PHE A 116 -5.68 4.46 12.62
C PHE A 116 -6.96 3.63 12.60
N VAL A 117 -8.13 4.24 12.86
CA VAL A 117 -9.42 3.53 12.84
C VAL A 117 -9.70 2.89 11.47
N PHE A 118 -9.31 3.56 10.38
CA PHE A 118 -9.56 3.07 9.04
C PHE A 118 -8.38 2.32 8.42
N PHE A 119 -7.15 2.80 8.63
CA PHE A 119 -5.96 2.16 8.06
C PHE A 119 -5.41 1.03 8.90
N GLY A 120 -5.70 0.93 10.19
CA GLY A 120 -5.24 -0.16 11.04
C GLY A 120 -5.66 -1.54 10.51
N PRO A 121 -6.96 -1.79 10.26
CA PRO A 121 -7.44 -3.07 9.76
C PRO A 121 -6.98 -3.37 8.33
N ALA A 122 -7.00 -2.36 7.45
CA ALA A 122 -6.63 -2.50 6.05
C ALA A 122 -5.12 -2.72 5.87
N ALA A 123 -4.27 -1.98 6.60
CA ALA A 123 -2.82 -2.18 6.57
C ALA A 123 -2.44 -3.55 7.15
N TYR A 124 -3.09 -3.97 8.25
CA TYR A 124 -2.85 -5.29 8.83
C TYR A 124 -3.24 -6.44 7.89
N ALA A 125 -4.39 -6.34 7.21
CA ALA A 125 -4.80 -7.32 6.21
C ALA A 125 -3.83 -7.36 5.02
N ASN A 126 -3.45 -6.20 4.49
CA ASN A 126 -2.56 -6.12 3.33
C ASN A 126 -1.13 -6.62 3.63
N ILE A 127 -0.62 -6.36 4.85
CA ILE A 127 0.65 -6.92 5.32
C ILE A 127 0.55 -8.44 5.48
N ARG A 128 -0.55 -8.95 6.04
CA ARG A 128 -0.79 -10.40 6.20
C ARG A 128 -0.86 -11.10 4.83
N ASP A 129 -1.56 -10.52 3.87
CA ASP A 129 -1.71 -11.08 2.53
C ASP A 129 -0.39 -11.04 1.74
N ARG A 130 0.34 -9.92 1.78
CA ARG A 130 1.69 -9.83 1.19
C ARG A 130 2.64 -10.87 1.78
N THR A 131 2.63 -11.03 3.10
CA THR A 131 3.46 -12.03 3.79
C THR A 131 3.05 -13.45 3.41
N ALA A 132 1.75 -13.73 3.31
CA ALA A 132 1.25 -15.03 2.89
C ALA A 132 1.61 -15.34 1.43
N THR A 133 1.55 -14.36 0.52
CA THR A 133 1.94 -14.53 -0.88
C THR A 133 3.45 -14.69 -1.04
N ASP A 134 4.27 -13.95 -0.29
CA ASP A 134 5.73 -14.10 -0.31
C ASP A 134 6.18 -15.45 0.23
N ILE A 135 5.55 -15.95 1.30
CA ILE A 135 5.83 -17.29 1.83
C ILE A 135 5.44 -18.37 0.80
N ARG A 136 4.30 -18.21 0.11
CA ARG A 136 3.87 -19.14 -0.95
C ARG A 136 4.83 -19.10 -2.15
N ARG A 137 5.26 -17.92 -2.59
CA ARG A 137 6.28 -17.77 -3.65
C ARG A 137 7.59 -18.44 -3.26
N ARG A 138 8.12 -18.19 -2.06
CA ARG A 138 9.36 -18.83 -1.58
C ARG A 138 9.25 -20.36 -1.49
N LYS A 139 8.08 -20.89 -1.13
CA LYS A 139 7.82 -22.34 -1.17
C LYS A 139 7.78 -22.87 -2.59
N PHE A 140 7.15 -22.15 -3.52
CA PHE A 140 7.12 -22.51 -4.93
C PHE A 140 8.51 -22.42 -5.57
N ASP A 141 9.29 -21.37 -5.32
CA ASP A 141 10.65 -21.22 -5.85
C ASP A 141 11.58 -22.33 -5.33
N LYS A 142 11.48 -22.69 -4.04
CA LYS A 142 12.21 -23.86 -3.50
C LYS A 142 11.77 -25.17 -4.13
N ALA A 143 10.46 -25.40 -4.25
CA ALA A 143 9.92 -26.63 -4.85
C ALA A 143 10.23 -26.73 -6.36
N SER A 144 10.26 -25.60 -7.07
CA SER A 144 10.52 -25.52 -8.51
C SER A 144 12.00 -25.69 -8.84
N GLY A 145 12.93 -25.39 -7.92
CA GLY A 145 14.35 -25.68 -8.09
C GLY A 145 14.74 -27.14 -7.82
N GLU A 146 13.97 -27.84 -6.97
CA GLU A 146 14.25 -29.24 -6.61
C GLU A 146 13.60 -30.26 -7.54
N GLY A 147 12.43 -29.98 -8.12
CA GLY A 147 11.76 -30.88 -9.05
C GLY A 147 12.52 -31.05 -10.37
N THR A 148 12.60 -32.27 -10.89
CA THR A 148 13.01 -32.54 -12.28
C THR A 148 11.80 -32.28 -13.17
N LEU A 149 11.91 -31.37 -14.15
CA LEU A 149 10.80 -31.08 -15.05
C LEU A 149 10.48 -32.28 -15.95
N HIS A 150 11.54 -32.95 -16.43
CA HIS A 150 11.42 -34.05 -17.37
C HIS A 150 11.96 -35.37 -16.81
N ARG A 151 11.22 -36.45 -17.04
CA ARG A 151 11.61 -37.80 -16.62
C ARG A 151 11.11 -38.85 -17.60
N CYS A 152 12.04 -39.59 -18.21
CA CYS A 152 11.67 -40.67 -19.12
C CYS A 152 11.00 -41.85 -18.38
N VAL A 153 9.87 -42.35 -18.90
CA VAL A 153 9.13 -43.48 -18.32
C VAL A 153 9.92 -44.80 -18.36
N VAL A 154 10.74 -45.01 -19.40
CA VAL A 154 11.48 -46.27 -19.62
C VAL A 154 12.77 -46.32 -18.81
N CYS A 155 13.68 -45.36 -19.04
CA CYS A 155 15.02 -45.37 -18.43
C CYS A 155 15.12 -44.55 -17.13
N LYS A 156 14.07 -43.82 -16.75
CA LYS A 156 14.01 -42.98 -15.54
C LYS A 156 15.06 -41.87 -15.44
N ARG A 157 15.86 -41.64 -16.48
CA ARG A 157 16.80 -40.51 -16.57
C ARG A 157 16.04 -39.20 -16.56
N THR A 158 16.62 -38.21 -15.90
CA THR A 158 16.08 -36.86 -15.77
C THR A 158 17.01 -35.84 -16.39
N GLU A 159 16.50 -34.64 -16.65
CA GLU A 159 17.27 -33.50 -17.20
C GLU A 159 18.49 -33.13 -16.33
N LYS A 160 18.47 -33.47 -15.02
CA LYS A 160 19.58 -33.24 -14.09
C LYS A 160 20.72 -34.26 -14.24
N ASP A 161 20.42 -35.49 -14.69
CA ASP A 161 21.41 -36.56 -14.82
C ASP A 161 22.30 -36.38 -16.07
N ASN A 162 21.77 -35.71 -17.10
CA ASN A 162 22.49 -35.37 -18.32
C ASN A 162 21.84 -34.15 -19.00
N PRO A 163 22.53 -33.00 -19.08
CA PRO A 163 22.00 -31.76 -19.67
C PRO A 163 21.71 -31.83 -21.17
N ASP A 164 22.32 -32.78 -21.90
CA ASP A 164 22.20 -32.89 -23.35
C ASP A 164 21.06 -33.82 -23.81
N LEU A 165 20.26 -34.34 -22.88
CA LEU A 165 19.16 -35.26 -23.17
C LEU A 165 17.87 -34.51 -23.51
N ASP A 166 17.43 -34.63 -24.77
CA ASP A 166 16.14 -34.12 -25.23
C ASP A 166 14.99 -35.08 -24.86
N PHE A 167 13.94 -34.52 -24.25
CA PHE A 167 12.70 -35.23 -23.90
C PHE A 167 11.56 -34.83 -24.85
N ARG A 168 10.72 -35.80 -25.25
CA ARG A 168 9.53 -35.58 -26.08
C ARG A 168 8.32 -36.31 -25.53
N VAL A 169 7.15 -35.67 -25.65
CA VAL A 169 5.86 -36.22 -25.26
C VAL A 169 5.27 -37.03 -26.42
N SER A 170 4.93 -38.30 -26.19
CA SER A 170 4.25 -39.14 -27.19
C SER A 170 2.73 -38.91 -27.18
N ARG A 171 2.01 -39.51 -28.14
CA ARG A 171 0.53 -39.49 -28.19
C ARG A 171 -0.14 -40.02 -26.91
N ASN A 172 0.57 -40.86 -26.15
CA ASN A 172 0.09 -41.43 -24.90
C ASN A 172 0.14 -40.44 -23.73
N GLY A 173 0.67 -39.22 -23.93
CA GLY A 173 0.85 -38.21 -22.89
C GLY A 173 2.05 -38.45 -21.98
N GLU A 174 2.79 -39.53 -22.18
CA GLU A 174 4.02 -39.86 -21.46
C GLU A 174 5.28 -39.24 -22.11
N GLU A 175 6.27 -38.92 -21.27
CA GLU A 175 7.57 -38.39 -21.70
C GLU A 175 8.61 -39.50 -21.94
N TYR A 176 9.28 -39.42 -23.08
CA TYR A 176 10.36 -40.32 -23.47
C TYR A 176 11.59 -39.50 -23.85
N CYS A 177 12.79 -40.02 -23.58
CA CYS A 177 14.01 -39.49 -24.20
C CYS A 177 14.07 -39.90 -25.67
N LEU A 178 14.83 -39.17 -26.50
CA LEU A 178 14.97 -39.47 -27.93
C LEU A 178 15.29 -40.95 -28.24
N ASP A 179 16.14 -41.58 -27.42
CA ASP A 179 16.52 -42.99 -27.58
C ASP A 179 15.37 -43.98 -27.38
N HIS A 180 14.36 -43.63 -26.57
CA HIS A 180 13.21 -44.49 -26.23
C HIS A 180 11.90 -43.97 -26.80
N LEU A 181 11.95 -43.00 -27.71
CA LEU A 181 10.76 -42.46 -28.34
C LEU A 181 10.11 -43.55 -29.22
N PRO A 182 8.87 -43.97 -28.94
CA PRO A 182 8.17 -44.93 -29.79
C PRO A 182 7.99 -44.34 -31.19
N LYS A 183 8.51 -45.04 -32.20
CA LYS A 183 8.37 -44.68 -33.62
C LYS A 183 6.97 -44.97 -34.15
#